data_AF-E2AAR6-F1
#
_entry.id   AF-E2AAR6-F1
#
_cell.length_a   1.000
_cell.length_b   1.000
_cell.length_c   1.000
_cell.angle_alpha   90.00
_cell.angle_beta   90.00
_cell.angle_gamma   90.00
#
_symmetry.space_group_name_H-M   'P 1'
#
loop_
_entity.id
_entity.type
_entity.pdbx_description
1 polymer ?
#
loop_
_entity_poly.entity_id
_entity_poly.type
_entity_poly.pdbx_seq_one_letter_code
_entity_poly.pdbx_strand_id
1 'polypeptide(L)'
;KFVTQAHISNKAELLQQASNYVSQVKLEIGLLGTANVYNSDQSGFNLETHAGRTLASKGSLKVECLAQSLNSLTHSYTIQPLISADGILKSPLLIVLQETSGHFGPIVQKSMYKADNILVFATKSGKLTSDLAIKWFEAVFLPNAGEKSVLSLDSWSGQTEKKFENTDKGGKEIKILTIPAGTTGSIQPLDVYVFRPWKNFLKQFSDLILLYNYDINLHLRNNILKIQSLIHNQFSSPRFKNIIKYAWWKSGYIEQKPDRSETPVDFCLKNCGTVCKICNNIAVIKCAWCTNSLCMEHF
;
A
#
# COMPACT_ATOMS: atom_id res chain seq x y z
N LYS A 1 -3.53 -16.26 16.45
CA LYS A 1 -4.19 -16.25 15.11
C LYS A 1 -5.38 -17.18 15.21
N PHE A 2 -6.59 -16.66 15.05
CA PHE A 2 -7.78 -17.51 14.96
C PHE A 2 -7.85 -18.08 13.54
N VAL A 3 -8.14 -19.38 13.41
CA VAL A 3 -8.30 -20.07 12.13
C VAL A 3 -9.59 -20.87 12.17
N THR A 4 -10.29 -20.95 11.04
CA THR A 4 -11.53 -21.73 10.92
C THR A 4 -11.21 -23.22 10.84
N GLN A 5 -12.16 -24.08 11.24
CA GLN A 5 -12.02 -25.54 11.14
C GLN A 5 -11.78 -25.98 9.68
N ALA A 6 -12.48 -25.37 8.72
CA ALA A 6 -12.27 -25.59 7.29
C ALA A 6 -10.83 -25.28 6.83
N HIS A 7 -10.17 -24.27 7.42
CA HIS A 7 -8.80 -23.92 7.09
C HIS A 7 -7.80 -24.97 7.64
N ILE A 8 -8.10 -25.61 8.77
CA ILE A 8 -7.27 -26.68 9.33
C ILE A 8 -7.38 -27.92 8.46
N SER A 9 -8.60 -28.30 8.06
CA SER A 9 -8.87 -29.48 7.21
C SER A 9 -8.26 -29.36 5.80
N ASN A 10 -8.28 -28.17 5.20
CA ASN A 10 -7.79 -27.96 3.83
C ASN A 10 -6.33 -27.47 3.77
N LYS A 11 -5.59 -27.51 4.88
CA LYS A 11 -4.25 -26.92 4.97
C LYS A 11 -3.26 -27.51 3.96
N ALA A 12 -3.27 -28.84 3.78
CA ALA A 12 -2.36 -29.51 2.84
C ALA A 12 -2.66 -29.12 1.39
N GLU A 13 -3.94 -29.05 1.02
CA GLU A 13 -4.38 -28.60 -0.30
C GLU A 13 -3.98 -27.15 -0.57
N LEU A 14 -4.22 -26.24 0.37
CA LEU A 14 -3.83 -24.83 0.26
C LEU A 14 -2.31 -24.67 0.11
N LEU A 15 -1.51 -25.48 0.81
CA LEU A 15 -0.05 -25.48 0.66
C LEU A 15 0.38 -25.99 -0.72
N GLN A 16 -0.27 -27.02 -1.24
CA GLN A 16 0.02 -27.54 -2.58
C GLN A 16 -0.36 -26.51 -3.66
N GLN A 17 -1.54 -25.90 -3.56
CA GLN A 17 -1.99 -24.84 -4.47
C GLN A 17 -1.03 -23.65 -4.44
N ALA A 18 -0.61 -23.22 -3.25
CA ALA A 18 0.38 -22.15 -3.09
C ALA A 18 1.73 -22.51 -3.73
N SER A 19 2.22 -23.74 -3.51
CA SER A 19 3.49 -24.23 -4.08
C SER A 19 3.44 -24.28 -5.62
N ASN A 20 2.34 -24.78 -6.18
CA ASN A 20 2.13 -24.83 -7.63
C ASN A 20 2.10 -23.41 -8.22
N TYR A 21 1.41 -22.48 -7.59
CA TYR A 21 1.35 -21.09 -8.01
C TYR A 21 2.73 -20.41 -7.96
N VAL A 22 3.48 -20.60 -6.87
CA VAL A 22 4.84 -20.07 -6.74
C VAL A 22 5.75 -20.61 -7.84
N SER A 23 5.65 -21.91 -8.14
CA SER A 23 6.42 -22.54 -9.21
C SER A 23 6.08 -21.95 -10.58
N GLN A 24 4.80 -21.71 -10.86
CA GLN A 24 4.35 -21.06 -12.09
C GLN A 24 4.93 -19.64 -12.22
N VAL A 25 4.81 -18.81 -11.18
CA VAL A 25 5.34 -17.43 -11.21
C VAL A 25 6.88 -17.42 -11.34
N LYS A 26 7.59 -18.38 -10.74
CA LYS A 26 9.04 -18.52 -10.94
C LYS A 26 9.42 -18.78 -12.40
N LEU A 27 8.66 -19.62 -13.10
CA LEU A 27 8.86 -19.85 -14.53
C LEU A 27 8.68 -18.55 -15.32
N GLU A 28 7.62 -17.79 -15.03
CA GLU A 28 7.39 -16.49 -15.67
C GLU A 28 8.52 -15.48 -15.38
N ILE A 29 9.04 -15.45 -14.15
CA ILE A 29 10.20 -14.62 -13.80
C ILE A 29 11.43 -15.03 -14.62
N GLY A 30 11.65 -16.34 -14.82
CA GLY A 30 12.76 -16.85 -15.65
C GLY A 30 12.62 -16.47 -17.13
N LEU A 31 11.38 -16.43 -17.64
CA LEU A 31 11.08 -16.11 -19.04
C LEU A 31 11.09 -14.61 -19.34
N LEU A 32 10.47 -13.80 -18.48
CA LEU A 32 10.21 -12.37 -18.72
C LEU A 32 11.20 -11.45 -17.99
N GLY A 33 11.92 -11.98 -17.02
CA GLY A 33 12.73 -11.21 -16.09
C GLY A 33 11.90 -10.56 -14.96
N THR A 34 12.57 -10.27 -13.85
CA THR A 34 11.93 -9.73 -12.63
C THR A 34 11.29 -8.35 -12.82
N ALA A 35 11.73 -7.57 -13.81
CA ALA A 35 11.17 -6.25 -14.09
C ALA A 35 9.76 -6.31 -14.72
N ASN A 36 9.37 -7.46 -15.29
CA ASN A 36 8.11 -7.65 -16.04
C ASN A 36 7.09 -8.53 -15.31
N VAL A 37 7.38 -8.93 -14.07
CA VAL A 37 6.44 -9.68 -13.21
C VAL A 37 6.01 -8.78 -12.08
N TYR A 38 4.71 -8.57 -11.99
CA TYR A 38 4.08 -7.57 -11.14
C TYR A 38 3.15 -8.21 -10.12
N ASN A 39 3.00 -7.54 -8.98
CA ASN A 39 2.00 -7.84 -7.99
C ASN A 39 1.26 -6.57 -7.57
N SER A 40 -0.05 -6.71 -7.37
CA SER A 40 -0.93 -5.64 -6.89
C SER A 40 -2.00 -6.22 -5.97
N ASP A 41 -2.38 -5.43 -4.97
CA ASP A 41 -3.39 -5.79 -3.97
C ASP A 41 -3.94 -4.53 -3.30
N GLN A 42 -5.13 -4.64 -2.75
CA GLN A 42 -5.81 -3.57 -2.04
C GLN A 42 -5.52 -3.62 -0.55
N SER A 43 -5.36 -2.45 0.07
CA SER A 43 -5.35 -2.35 1.54
C SER A 43 -6.23 -1.22 2.02
N GLY A 44 -7.18 -1.57 2.89
CA GLY A 44 -8.00 -0.61 3.61
C GLY A 44 -7.24 0.06 4.76
N PHE A 45 -7.49 1.35 4.93
CA PHE A 45 -7.01 2.21 6.00
C PHE A 45 -8.21 2.88 6.66
N ASN A 46 -8.32 2.74 7.97
CA ASN A 46 -9.26 3.56 8.75
C ASN A 46 -8.73 5.00 8.78
N LEU A 47 -9.62 5.98 8.74
CA LEU A 47 -9.18 7.38 8.83
C LEU A 47 -8.45 7.60 10.14
N GLU A 48 -9.02 7.18 11.27
CA GLU A 48 -8.39 7.26 12.58
C GLU A 48 -7.85 5.91 13.06
N THR A 49 -6.56 5.86 13.37
CA THR A 49 -5.88 4.67 13.92
C THR A 49 -5.57 4.91 15.39
N HIS A 50 -6.24 4.18 16.28
CA HIS A 50 -5.99 4.26 17.73
C HIS A 50 -4.96 3.21 18.17
N ALA A 51 -4.23 3.50 19.24
CA ALA A 51 -3.39 2.50 19.88
C ALA A 51 -4.27 1.36 20.40
N GLY A 52 -3.98 0.11 20.01
CA GLY A 52 -4.71 -1.07 20.50
C GLY A 52 -4.51 -1.39 21.98
N ARG A 53 -3.89 -0.48 22.73
CA ARG A 53 -3.62 -0.56 24.17
C ARG A 53 -3.80 0.83 24.76
N THR A 54 -4.62 0.92 25.79
CA THR A 54 -4.83 2.14 26.57
C THR A 54 -4.37 1.90 28.00
N LEU A 55 -3.75 2.90 28.62
CA LEU A 55 -3.38 2.83 30.03
C LEU A 55 -4.59 3.27 30.86
N ALA A 56 -5.04 2.39 31.76
CA ALA A 56 -6.17 2.66 32.64
C ALA A 56 -5.91 2.05 34.03
N SER A 57 -6.62 2.57 35.03
CA SER A 57 -6.58 2.03 36.39
C SER A 57 -7.06 0.57 36.40
N LYS A 58 -6.39 -0.26 37.21
CA LYS A 58 -6.73 -1.68 37.35
C LYS A 58 -8.16 -1.82 37.90
N GLY A 59 -9.03 -2.51 37.16
CA GLY A 59 -10.45 -2.69 37.51
C GLY A 59 -11.41 -1.75 36.78
N SER A 60 -10.92 -0.83 35.95
CA SER A 60 -11.78 0.02 35.12
C SER A 60 -12.54 -0.80 34.06
N LEU A 61 -13.87 -0.80 34.16
CA LEU A 61 -14.78 -1.48 33.22
C LEU A 61 -15.04 -0.66 31.94
N LYS A 62 -14.79 0.65 31.99
CA LYS A 62 -14.87 1.59 30.87
C LYS A 62 -13.58 2.40 30.82
N VAL A 63 -13.00 2.50 29.63
CA VAL A 63 -11.79 3.29 29.37
C VAL A 63 -12.12 4.28 28.26
N GLU A 64 -12.16 5.56 28.60
CA GLU A 64 -12.38 6.63 27.63
C GLU A 64 -11.07 6.92 26.91
N CYS A 65 -11.11 6.90 25.58
CA CYS A 65 -9.97 7.22 24.73
C CYS A 65 -10.30 8.48 23.95
N LEU A 66 -9.37 9.42 23.89
CA LEU A 66 -9.50 10.59 23.02
C LEU A 66 -9.45 10.11 21.56
N ALA A 67 -10.51 10.39 20.81
CA ALA A 67 -10.55 10.26 19.36
C ALA A 67 -10.87 11.64 18.77
N GLN A 68 -10.21 12.02 17.68
CA GLN A 68 -10.45 13.28 17.00
C GLN A 68 -11.85 13.35 16.39
N SER A 69 -12.42 12.21 15.96
CA SER A 69 -13.82 12.15 15.51
C SER A 69 -14.36 10.73 15.45
N LEU A 70 -15.53 10.50 16.08
CA LEU A 70 -16.22 9.20 16.01
C LEU A 70 -16.58 8.77 14.57
N ASN A 71 -16.84 9.73 13.67
CA ASN A 71 -17.10 9.43 12.25
C ASN A 71 -15.82 8.99 11.52
N SER A 72 -14.64 9.46 11.95
CA SER A 72 -13.35 9.03 11.39
C SER A 72 -12.96 7.60 11.79
N LEU A 73 -13.70 6.99 12.72
CA LEU A 73 -13.55 5.57 13.07
C LEU A 73 -14.31 4.63 12.11
N THR A 74 -15.34 5.13 11.39
CA THR A 74 -16.19 4.32 10.50
C THR A 74 -15.88 4.53 9.02
N HIS A 75 -15.28 5.66 8.67
CA HIS A 75 -14.83 5.94 7.31
C HIS A 75 -13.45 5.33 7.06
N SER A 76 -13.29 4.74 5.88
CA SER A 76 -12.04 4.14 5.42
C SER A 76 -11.75 4.56 3.99
N TYR A 77 -10.49 4.47 3.60
CA TYR A 77 -10.06 4.57 2.22
C TYR A 77 -9.21 3.35 1.88
N THR A 78 -9.12 3.05 0.60
CA THR A 78 -8.29 1.95 0.11
C THR A 78 -7.14 2.52 -0.71
N ILE A 79 -5.95 1.94 -0.57
CA ILE A 79 -4.86 2.13 -1.52
C ILE A 79 -4.64 0.84 -2.31
N GLN A 80 -4.10 0.94 -3.52
CA GLN A 80 -3.65 -0.20 -4.31
C GLN A 80 -2.30 0.09 -4.97
N PRO A 81 -1.18 -0.28 -4.32
CA PRO A 81 0.15 -0.17 -4.90
C PRO A 81 0.40 -1.25 -5.95
N LEU A 82 1.31 -0.94 -6.89
CA LEU A 82 1.81 -1.87 -7.89
C LEU A 82 3.32 -2.05 -7.66
N ILE A 83 3.79 -3.30 -7.50
CA ILE A 83 5.21 -3.60 -7.31
C ILE A 83 5.69 -4.60 -8.36
N SER A 84 6.93 -4.47 -8.83
CA SER A 84 7.60 -5.46 -9.67
C SER A 84 8.53 -6.36 -8.85
N ALA A 85 8.80 -7.57 -9.36
CA ALA A 85 9.67 -8.56 -8.71
C ALA A 85 11.13 -8.08 -8.59
N ASP A 86 11.55 -7.13 -9.42
CA ASP A 86 12.86 -6.50 -9.29
C ASP A 86 12.94 -5.51 -8.12
N GLY A 87 11.84 -5.29 -7.39
CA GLY A 87 11.80 -4.49 -6.18
C GLY A 87 11.39 -3.03 -6.37
N ILE A 88 10.81 -2.66 -7.51
CA ILE A 88 10.38 -1.29 -7.78
C ILE A 88 8.90 -1.12 -7.41
N LEU A 89 8.59 -0.06 -6.66
CA LEU A 89 7.23 0.43 -6.47
C LEU A 89 6.85 1.34 -7.65
N LYS A 90 5.82 0.97 -8.39
CA LYS A 90 5.37 1.67 -9.60
C LYS A 90 4.40 2.78 -9.25
N SER A 91 4.42 3.85 -10.04
CA SER A 91 3.55 5.01 -9.89
C SER A 91 2.60 5.12 -11.07
N PRO A 92 1.39 5.67 -10.89
CA PRO A 92 0.87 6.26 -9.65
C PRO A 92 0.32 5.22 -8.65
N LEU A 93 0.27 5.58 -7.36
CA LEU A 93 -0.51 4.85 -6.36
C LEU A 93 -2.00 5.13 -6.55
N LEU A 94 -2.82 4.09 -6.63
CA LEU A 94 -4.27 4.28 -6.57
C LEU A 94 -4.73 4.53 -5.13
N ILE A 95 -5.57 5.54 -4.95
CA ILE A 95 -6.29 5.84 -3.70
C ILE A 95 -7.78 5.94 -4.01
N VAL A 96 -8.60 5.18 -3.28
CA VAL A 96 -10.06 5.22 -3.36
C VAL A 96 -10.62 5.79 -2.06
N LEU A 97 -11.19 6.99 -2.15
CA LEU A 97 -11.79 7.68 -1.02
C LEU A 97 -13.28 7.33 -0.89
N GLN A 98 -13.79 7.42 0.34
CA GLN A 98 -15.21 7.29 0.59
C GLN A 98 -15.92 8.63 0.41
N GLU A 99 -16.94 8.67 -0.45
CA GLU A 99 -17.81 9.84 -0.66
C GLU A 99 -19.28 9.41 -0.63
N THR A 100 -20.17 10.17 0.01
CA THR A 100 -21.59 9.81 0.17
C THR A 100 -22.30 9.56 -1.16
N SER A 101 -22.01 10.37 -2.18
CA SER A 101 -22.54 10.22 -3.55
C SER A 101 -21.76 9.21 -4.40
N GLY A 102 -20.65 8.69 -3.87
CA GLY A 102 -19.68 7.87 -4.59
C GLY A 102 -18.81 8.64 -5.59
N HIS A 103 -18.93 9.97 -5.68
CA HIS A 103 -18.17 10.79 -6.63
C HIS A 103 -17.78 12.12 -6.00
N PHE A 104 -16.68 12.71 -6.44
CA PHE A 104 -16.29 14.05 -6.01
C PHE A 104 -17.19 15.12 -6.64
N GLY A 105 -17.76 16.00 -5.83
CA GLY A 105 -18.47 17.18 -6.34
C GLY A 105 -17.52 18.19 -7.03
N PRO A 106 -18.03 19.10 -7.89
CA PRO A 106 -17.19 20.01 -8.67
C PRO A 106 -16.27 20.91 -7.83
N ILE A 107 -16.74 21.36 -6.66
CA ILE A 107 -15.93 22.19 -5.75
C ILE A 107 -14.79 21.37 -5.16
N VAL A 108 -15.08 20.13 -4.73
CA VAL A 108 -14.07 19.22 -4.17
C VAL A 108 -13.00 18.92 -5.23
N GLN A 109 -13.39 18.62 -6.47
CA GLN A 109 -12.43 18.35 -7.55
C GLN A 109 -11.48 19.51 -7.84
N LYS A 110 -11.93 20.77 -7.62
CA LYS A 110 -11.10 21.97 -7.81
C LYS A 110 -10.09 22.17 -6.69
N SER A 111 -10.47 21.91 -5.44
CA SER A 111 -9.61 22.12 -4.26
C SER A 111 -8.86 20.88 -3.78
N MET A 112 -9.11 19.73 -4.42
CA MET A 112 -8.46 18.46 -4.07
C MET A 112 -6.97 18.52 -4.37
N TYR A 113 -6.16 18.02 -3.43
CA TYR A 113 -4.73 17.84 -3.63
C TYR A 113 -4.48 16.88 -4.80
N LYS A 114 -3.53 17.26 -5.66
CA LYS A 114 -3.12 16.49 -6.84
C LYS A 114 -1.61 16.36 -6.81
N ALA A 115 -1.12 15.18 -7.16
CA ALA A 115 0.28 14.90 -7.38
C ALA A 115 0.42 13.80 -8.44
N ASP A 116 1.47 13.86 -9.25
CA ASP A 116 1.68 12.93 -10.37
C ASP A 116 1.86 11.48 -9.93
N ASN A 117 2.21 11.26 -8.67
CA ASN A 117 2.47 9.95 -8.11
C ASN A 117 1.22 9.29 -7.48
N ILE A 118 0.04 9.91 -7.57
CA ILE A 118 -1.23 9.35 -7.09
C ILE A 118 -2.34 9.45 -8.14
N LEU A 119 -3.20 8.43 -8.19
CA LEU A 119 -4.46 8.43 -8.93
C LEU A 119 -5.59 8.29 -7.92
N VAL A 120 -6.58 9.19 -7.97
CA VAL A 120 -7.62 9.28 -6.93
C VAL A 120 -9.00 9.05 -7.51
N PHE A 121 -9.73 8.08 -6.96
CA PHE A 121 -11.14 7.85 -7.22
C PHE A 121 -11.98 7.93 -5.94
N ALA A 122 -13.29 7.97 -6.09
CA ALA A 122 -14.25 7.92 -5.00
C ALA A 122 -15.23 6.77 -5.19
N THR A 123 -15.69 6.18 -4.09
CA THR A 123 -16.85 5.28 -4.05
C THR A 123 -17.65 5.49 -2.77
N LYS A 124 -18.87 4.95 -2.69
CA LYS A 124 -19.71 5.07 -1.48
C LYS A 124 -19.09 4.40 -0.25
N SER A 125 -18.24 3.39 -0.46
CA SER A 125 -17.63 2.59 0.61
C SER A 125 -16.15 2.89 0.83
N GLY A 126 -15.50 3.66 -0.05
CA GLY A 126 -14.04 3.82 -0.06
C GLY A 126 -13.28 2.59 -0.57
N LYS A 127 -13.99 1.56 -1.05
CA LYS A 127 -13.42 0.32 -1.60
C LYS A 127 -13.42 0.34 -3.12
N LEU A 128 -12.56 -0.47 -3.73
CA LEU A 128 -12.54 -0.65 -5.18
C LEU A 128 -13.80 -1.37 -5.66
N THR A 129 -14.26 -1.02 -6.86
CA THR A 129 -15.30 -1.73 -7.61
C THR A 129 -14.69 -2.34 -8.87
N SER A 130 -15.38 -3.30 -9.50
CA SER A 130 -14.91 -3.90 -10.75
C SER A 130 -14.62 -2.86 -11.84
N ASP A 131 -15.46 -1.82 -11.95
CA ASP A 131 -15.28 -0.75 -12.95
C ASP A 131 -14.05 0.10 -12.64
N LEU A 132 -13.77 0.37 -11.35
CA LEU A 132 -12.56 1.07 -10.96
C LEU A 132 -11.31 0.19 -11.11
N ALA A 133 -11.43 -1.13 -11.00
CA ALA A 133 -10.33 -2.05 -11.28
C ALA A 133 -9.92 -1.98 -12.76
N ILE A 134 -10.87 -1.84 -13.69
CA ILE A 134 -10.59 -1.63 -15.12
C ILE A 134 -9.86 -0.30 -15.31
N LYS A 135 -10.37 0.80 -14.73
CA LYS A 135 -9.71 2.11 -14.82
C LYS A 135 -8.31 2.10 -14.21
N TRP A 136 -8.10 1.39 -13.11
CA TRP A 136 -6.78 1.19 -12.52
C TRP A 136 -5.85 0.41 -13.45
N PHE A 137 -6.35 -0.67 -14.05
CA PHE A 137 -5.60 -1.47 -15.00
C PHE A 137 -5.12 -0.62 -16.18
N GLU A 138 -6.01 0.21 -16.75
CA GLU A 138 -5.71 1.13 -17.86
C GLU A 138 -4.77 2.27 -17.47
N ALA A 139 -5.02 2.95 -16.35
CA ALA A 139 -4.31 4.17 -15.99
C ALA A 139 -3.02 3.92 -15.18
N VAL A 140 -2.88 2.75 -14.57
CA VAL A 140 -1.74 2.44 -13.67
C VAL A 140 -0.95 1.25 -14.18
N PHE A 141 -1.60 0.10 -14.39
CA PHE A 141 -0.85 -1.10 -14.75
C PHE A 141 -0.29 -1.04 -16.18
N LEU A 142 -1.13 -0.78 -17.18
CA LEU A 142 -0.71 -0.78 -18.59
C LEU A 142 0.44 0.20 -18.89
N PRO A 143 0.48 1.44 -18.37
CA PRO A 143 1.61 2.34 -18.59
C PRO A 143 2.91 1.85 -17.95
N ASN A 144 2.83 1.07 -16.87
CA ASN A 144 3.99 0.52 -16.18
C ASN A 144 4.45 -0.83 -16.73
N ALA A 145 3.56 -1.58 -17.39
CA ALA A 145 3.85 -2.88 -17.96
C ALA A 145 4.74 -2.78 -19.21
N GLY A 146 5.67 -3.74 -19.35
CA GLY A 146 6.45 -3.92 -20.57
C GLY A 146 5.65 -4.63 -21.67
N GLU A 147 6.31 -4.89 -22.81
CA GLU A 147 5.68 -5.55 -23.98
C GLU A 147 5.10 -6.92 -23.64
N LYS A 148 5.81 -7.69 -22.82
CA LYS A 148 5.34 -8.96 -22.25
C LYS A 148 5.41 -8.86 -20.75
N SER A 149 4.31 -9.10 -20.06
CA SER A 149 4.26 -8.93 -18.60
C SER A 149 3.26 -9.84 -17.93
N VAL A 150 3.53 -10.16 -16.67
CA VAL A 150 2.64 -10.90 -15.79
C VAL A 150 2.13 -9.99 -14.69
N LEU A 151 0.82 -10.00 -14.45
CA LEU A 151 0.20 -9.36 -13.30
C LEU A 151 -0.41 -10.43 -12.38
N SER A 152 0.14 -10.55 -11.18
CA SER A 152 -0.34 -11.42 -10.12
C SER A 152 -1.32 -10.67 -9.20
N LEU A 153 -2.55 -11.18 -9.08
CA LEU A 153 -3.65 -10.60 -8.29
C LEU A 153 -4.27 -11.63 -7.34
N ASP A 154 -5.01 -11.18 -6.33
CA ASP A 154 -5.78 -12.06 -5.45
C ASP A 154 -6.99 -12.72 -6.16
N SER A 155 -7.70 -13.60 -5.45
CA SER A 155 -8.91 -14.27 -5.96
C SER A 155 -10.19 -13.42 -5.88
N TRP A 156 -10.11 -12.08 -5.77
CA TRP A 156 -11.31 -11.25 -5.71
C TRP A 156 -11.99 -11.16 -7.09
N SER A 157 -13.30 -11.45 -7.13
CA SER A 157 -14.08 -11.51 -8.37
C SER A 157 -14.16 -10.19 -9.16
N GLY A 158 -13.86 -9.06 -8.52
CA GLY A 158 -13.83 -7.75 -9.15
C GLY A 158 -12.56 -7.46 -9.98
N GLN A 159 -11.48 -8.24 -9.82
CA GLN A 159 -10.21 -8.05 -10.52
C GLN A 159 -9.71 -9.37 -11.15
N THR A 160 -10.41 -9.81 -12.19
CA THR A 160 -10.11 -11.08 -12.88
C THR A 160 -9.69 -10.82 -14.32
N GLU A 161 -9.01 -11.80 -14.93
CA GLU A 161 -8.62 -11.74 -16.35
C GLU A 161 -9.79 -11.36 -17.27
N LYS A 162 -10.97 -11.98 -17.06
CA LYS A 162 -12.20 -11.69 -17.81
C LYS A 162 -12.65 -10.23 -17.71
N LYS A 163 -12.35 -9.54 -16.60
CA LYS A 163 -12.68 -8.12 -16.44
C LYS A 163 -11.80 -7.21 -17.29
N PHE A 164 -10.57 -7.65 -17.58
CA PHE A 164 -9.59 -6.88 -18.34
C PHE A 164 -9.48 -7.32 -19.81
N GLU A 165 -10.22 -8.35 -20.21
CA GLU A 165 -10.16 -8.93 -21.56
C GLU A 165 -10.50 -7.92 -22.66
N ASN A 166 -11.50 -7.07 -22.41
CA ASN A 166 -11.98 -6.06 -23.37
C ASN A 166 -11.21 -4.74 -23.31
N THR A 167 -10.22 -4.60 -22.42
CA THR A 167 -9.39 -3.39 -22.37
C THR A 167 -8.38 -3.40 -23.51
N ASP A 168 -8.20 -2.25 -24.18
CA ASP A 168 -7.12 -2.08 -25.14
C ASP A 168 -5.75 -2.13 -24.42
N LYS A 169 -4.99 -3.19 -24.70
CA LYS A 169 -3.66 -3.42 -24.12
C LYS A 169 -2.56 -2.73 -24.92
N GLY A 170 -2.88 -2.02 -26.00
CA GLY A 170 -1.90 -1.31 -26.84
C GLY A 170 -0.86 -2.25 -27.46
N GLY A 171 -1.27 -3.46 -27.85
CA GLY A 171 -0.38 -4.49 -28.40
C GLY A 171 0.42 -5.29 -27.36
N LYS A 172 0.34 -4.96 -26.07
CA LYS A 172 1.08 -5.68 -25.00
C LYS A 172 0.49 -7.06 -24.72
N GLU A 173 1.37 -8.03 -24.56
CA GLU A 173 1.06 -9.39 -24.13
C GLU A 173 1.04 -9.45 -22.60
N ILE A 174 -0.17 -9.31 -22.03
CA ILE A 174 -0.38 -9.34 -20.59
C ILE A 174 -1.01 -10.65 -20.16
N LYS A 175 -0.32 -11.38 -19.28
CA LYS A 175 -0.82 -12.57 -18.59
C LYS A 175 -1.27 -12.21 -17.18
N ILE A 176 -2.53 -12.50 -16.85
CA ILE A 176 -3.06 -12.31 -15.49
C ILE A 176 -2.99 -13.63 -14.74
N LEU A 177 -2.37 -13.65 -13.56
CA LEU A 177 -2.27 -14.84 -12.71
C LEU A 177 -3.01 -14.63 -11.39
N THR A 178 -4.02 -15.46 -11.14
CA THR A 178 -4.82 -15.39 -9.91
C THR A 178 -4.23 -16.24 -8.79
N ILE A 179 -3.86 -15.59 -7.68
CA ILE A 179 -3.38 -16.25 -6.46
C ILE A 179 -4.51 -17.09 -5.87
N PRO A 180 -4.29 -18.37 -5.53
CA PRO A 180 -5.32 -19.24 -4.96
C PRO A 180 -5.95 -18.66 -3.68
N ALA A 181 -7.27 -18.73 -3.58
CA ALA A 181 -8.00 -18.24 -2.41
C ALA A 181 -7.49 -18.87 -1.11
N GLY A 182 -7.35 -18.07 -0.05
CA GLY A 182 -6.85 -18.53 1.25
C GLY A 182 -5.33 -18.65 1.36
N THR A 183 -4.58 -18.39 0.28
CA THR A 183 -3.11 -18.44 0.28
C THR A 183 -2.43 -17.08 0.36
N THR A 184 -3.19 -15.98 0.19
CA THR A 184 -2.69 -14.59 0.13
C THR A 184 -1.74 -14.26 1.28
N GLY A 185 -2.11 -14.55 2.53
CA GLY A 185 -1.25 -14.27 3.69
C GLY A 185 0.09 -15.02 3.75
N SER A 186 0.31 -15.98 2.85
CA SER A 186 1.54 -16.78 2.76
C SER A 186 2.38 -16.45 1.52
N ILE A 187 1.73 -16.16 0.38
CA ILE A 187 2.43 -16.00 -0.90
C ILE A 187 2.21 -14.65 -1.56
N GLN A 188 1.27 -13.81 -1.14
CA GLN A 188 1.08 -12.49 -1.74
C GLN A 188 2.13 -11.49 -1.23
N PRO A 189 3.07 -10.97 -2.05
CA PRO A 189 4.17 -10.13 -1.56
C PRO A 189 3.71 -8.89 -0.78
N LEU A 190 2.66 -8.22 -1.26
CA LEU A 190 2.10 -7.05 -0.58
C LEU A 190 1.61 -7.35 0.85
N ASP A 191 0.87 -8.45 1.03
CA ASP A 191 0.36 -8.91 2.33
C ASP A 191 1.44 -9.52 3.23
N VAL A 192 2.34 -10.33 2.64
CA VAL A 192 3.41 -11.03 3.35
C VAL A 192 4.38 -10.05 4.01
N TYR A 193 4.60 -8.89 3.38
CA TYR A 193 5.54 -7.92 3.92
C TYR A 193 5.19 -6.45 3.68
N VAL A 194 4.90 -5.98 2.47
CA VAL A 194 4.94 -4.54 2.11
C VAL A 194 3.92 -3.67 2.85
N PHE A 195 2.69 -4.16 3.08
CA PHE A 195 1.67 -3.35 3.79
C PHE A 195 2.02 -3.06 5.24
N ARG A 196 2.81 -3.93 5.89
CA ARG A 196 3.19 -3.74 7.30
C ARG A 196 4.08 -2.50 7.53
N PRO A 197 5.24 -2.34 6.87
CA PRO A 197 6.04 -1.13 7.00
C PRO A 197 5.28 0.11 6.53
N TRP A 198 4.42 0.01 5.50
CA TRP A 198 3.58 1.12 5.04
C TRP A 198 2.65 1.62 6.15
N LYS A 199 1.88 0.72 6.76
CA LYS A 199 0.97 1.05 7.87
C LYS A 199 1.73 1.54 9.11
N ASN A 200 2.89 0.95 9.39
CA ASN A 200 3.74 1.39 10.50
C ASN A 200 4.30 2.81 10.27
N PHE A 201 4.64 3.15 9.02
CA PHE A 201 5.08 4.49 8.66
C PHE A 201 3.99 5.53 8.89
N LEU A 202 2.80 5.28 8.34
CA LEU A 202 1.65 6.18 8.56
C LEU A 202 1.38 6.37 10.05
N LYS A 203 1.35 5.28 10.82
CA LYS A 203 1.12 5.34 12.27
C LYS A 203 2.16 6.22 12.98
N GLN A 204 3.44 5.98 12.75
CA GLN A 204 4.49 6.74 13.43
C GLN A 204 4.53 8.20 12.99
N PHE A 205 4.22 8.48 11.72
CA PHE A 205 4.06 9.85 11.26
C PHE A 205 2.89 10.56 11.96
N SER A 206 1.75 9.88 12.13
CA SER A 206 0.62 10.40 12.90
C SER A 206 0.99 10.66 14.36
N ASP A 207 1.75 9.75 14.99
CA ASP A 207 2.22 9.91 16.37
C ASP A 207 3.13 11.15 16.51
N LEU A 208 3.98 11.45 15.51
CA LEU A 208 4.82 12.66 15.49
C LEU A 208 3.99 13.94 15.39
N ILE A 209 2.94 13.93 14.57
CA ILE A 209 2.04 15.09 14.43
C ILE A 209 1.36 15.42 15.76
N LEU A 210 0.89 14.39 16.47
CA LEU A 210 0.29 14.54 17.80
C LEU A 210 1.32 14.98 18.84
N LEU A 211 2.51 14.37 18.85
CA LEU A 211 3.57 14.66 19.84
C LEU A 211 4.03 16.11 19.77
N TYR A 212 4.20 16.66 18.57
CA TYR A 212 4.62 18.04 18.36
C TYR A 212 3.45 19.04 18.31
N ASN A 213 2.22 18.57 18.55
CA ASN A 213 1.01 19.39 18.59
C ASN A 213 0.81 20.25 17.33
N TYR A 214 1.07 19.66 16.15
CA TYR A 214 0.76 20.33 14.89
C TYR A 214 -0.76 20.41 14.70
N ASP A 215 -1.26 21.58 14.31
CA ASP A 215 -2.68 21.78 13.97
C ASP A 215 -3.01 21.20 12.58
N ILE A 216 -2.89 19.86 12.47
CA ILE A 216 -3.10 19.10 11.24
C ILE A 216 -4.04 17.94 11.53
N ASN A 217 -5.22 17.97 10.93
CA ASN A 217 -6.13 16.84 10.94
C ASN A 217 -5.83 15.89 9.77
N LEU A 218 -5.18 14.76 10.05
CA LEU A 218 -4.81 13.76 9.04
C LEU A 218 -6.00 13.02 8.42
N HIS A 219 -7.19 13.15 8.98
CA HIS A 219 -8.42 12.51 8.52
C HIS A 219 -9.12 13.34 7.43
N LEU A 220 -8.67 14.57 7.19
CA LEU A 220 -9.17 15.39 6.09
C LEU A 220 -8.68 14.87 4.74
N ARG A 221 -9.56 14.88 3.75
CA ARG A 221 -9.32 14.41 2.37
C ARG A 221 -7.93 14.78 1.84
N ASN A 222 -7.61 16.07 1.80
CA ASN A 222 -6.35 16.53 1.24
C ASN A 222 -5.14 16.06 2.05
N ASN A 223 -5.28 15.91 3.36
CA ASN A 223 -4.19 15.44 4.21
C ASN A 223 -3.96 13.94 4.03
N ILE A 224 -5.02 13.14 3.82
CA ILE A 224 -4.91 11.73 3.42
C ILE A 224 -4.15 11.60 2.09
N LEU A 225 -4.53 12.39 1.09
CA LEU A 225 -3.89 12.34 -0.23
C LEU A 225 -2.42 12.77 -0.14
N LYS A 226 -2.11 13.84 0.60
CA LYS A 226 -0.74 14.29 0.85
C LYS A 226 0.08 13.21 1.55
N ILE A 227 -0.40 12.62 2.64
CA ILE A 227 0.38 11.62 3.39
C ILE A 227 0.57 10.33 2.60
N GLN A 228 -0.42 9.87 1.84
CA GLN A 228 -0.26 8.67 1.00
C GLN A 228 0.66 8.93 -0.19
N SER A 229 0.55 10.09 -0.85
CA SER A 229 1.51 10.55 -1.86
C SER A 229 2.93 10.59 -1.30
N LEU A 230 3.08 11.10 -0.07
CA LEU A 230 4.35 11.20 0.62
C LEU A 230 4.96 9.83 0.91
N ILE A 231 4.20 8.93 1.53
CA ILE A 231 4.64 7.57 1.83
C ILE A 231 5.04 6.86 0.54
N HIS A 232 4.21 6.94 -0.50
CA HIS A 232 4.49 6.36 -1.80
C HIS A 232 5.78 6.92 -2.41
N ASN A 233 5.99 8.23 -2.35
CA ASN A 233 7.23 8.86 -2.79
C ASN A 233 8.44 8.33 -2.02
N GLN A 234 8.38 8.26 -0.68
CA GLN A 234 9.50 7.76 0.12
C GLN A 234 9.78 6.29 -0.19
N PHE A 235 8.76 5.44 -0.25
CA PHE A 235 8.89 4.00 -0.54
C PHE A 235 9.38 3.72 -1.96
N SER A 236 9.16 4.65 -2.90
CA SER A 236 9.66 4.55 -4.27
C SER A 236 11.16 4.84 -4.40
N SER A 237 11.83 5.33 -3.35
CA SER A 237 13.27 5.54 -3.36
C SER A 237 14.03 4.23 -3.60
N PRO A 238 15.12 4.23 -4.41
CA PRO A 238 15.99 3.07 -4.61
C PRO A 238 16.49 2.45 -3.30
N ARG A 239 16.55 3.26 -2.23
CA ARG A 239 16.93 2.83 -0.88
C ARG A 239 16.08 1.68 -0.34
N PHE A 240 14.80 1.62 -0.71
CA PHE A 240 13.87 0.61 -0.21
C PHE A 240 13.60 -0.51 -1.23
N LYS A 241 14.33 -0.56 -2.34
CA LYS A 241 14.22 -1.62 -3.35
C LYS A 241 14.32 -3.02 -2.73
N ASN A 242 15.25 -3.20 -1.80
CA ASN A 242 15.47 -4.47 -1.12
C ASN A 242 14.34 -4.87 -0.17
N ILE A 243 13.55 -3.93 0.34
CA ILE A 243 12.33 -4.23 1.15
C ILE A 243 11.28 -4.92 0.28
N ILE A 244 11.09 -4.41 -0.94
CA ILE A 244 10.13 -4.98 -1.88
C ILE A 244 10.66 -6.32 -2.41
N LYS A 245 11.94 -6.42 -2.79
CA LYS A 245 12.55 -7.72 -3.13
C LYS A 245 12.43 -8.74 -1.99
N TYR A 246 12.56 -8.29 -0.75
CA TYR A 246 12.43 -9.17 0.41
C TYR A 246 11.02 -9.72 0.53
N ALA A 247 10.00 -8.95 0.17
CA ALA A 247 8.63 -9.42 0.09
C ALA A 247 8.49 -10.57 -0.92
N TRP A 248 9.04 -10.40 -2.14
CA TRP A 248 9.03 -11.43 -3.18
C TRP A 248 9.81 -12.69 -2.79
N TRP A 249 10.99 -12.54 -2.17
CA TRP A 249 11.77 -13.66 -1.62
C TRP A 249 11.01 -14.39 -0.51
N LYS A 250 10.41 -13.65 0.44
CA LYS A 250 9.68 -14.21 1.57
C LYS A 250 8.41 -14.93 1.13
N SER A 251 7.79 -14.50 0.04
CA SER A 251 6.69 -15.21 -0.64
C SER A 251 7.13 -16.44 -1.44
N GLY A 252 8.45 -16.66 -1.59
CA GLY A 252 9.02 -17.82 -2.26
C GLY A 252 9.27 -17.66 -3.77
N TYR A 253 9.01 -16.50 -4.37
CA TYR A 253 9.16 -16.28 -5.82
C TYR A 253 10.60 -16.02 -6.26
N ILE A 254 11.42 -15.45 -5.38
CA ILE A 254 12.84 -15.18 -5.65
C ILE A 254 13.67 -16.12 -4.77
N GLU A 255 14.71 -16.73 -5.35
CA GLU A 255 15.56 -17.68 -4.63
C GLU A 255 16.60 -16.98 -3.75
N GLN A 256 17.27 -15.97 -4.32
CA GLN A 256 18.28 -15.23 -3.60
C GLN A 256 17.64 -14.24 -2.64
N LYS A 257 17.98 -14.38 -1.35
CA LYS A 257 17.61 -13.41 -0.33
C LYS A 257 18.30 -12.07 -0.63
N PRO A 258 17.57 -10.96 -0.73
CA PRO A 258 18.19 -9.65 -0.93
C PRO A 258 18.93 -9.20 0.33
N ASP A 259 19.91 -8.31 0.14
CA ASP A 259 20.63 -7.70 1.25
C ASP A 259 19.69 -6.98 2.21
N ARG A 260 20.10 -6.94 3.47
CA ARG A 260 19.33 -6.26 4.51
C ARG A 260 19.20 -4.78 4.18
N SER A 261 17.96 -4.29 4.18
CA SER A 261 17.64 -2.86 4.09
C SER A 261 17.19 -2.35 5.44
N GLU A 262 17.56 -1.11 5.74
CA GLU A 262 16.87 -0.35 6.79
C GLU A 262 15.40 -0.15 6.42
N THR A 263 14.49 -0.17 7.40
CA THR A 263 13.07 0.05 7.14
C THR A 263 12.77 1.52 6.86
N PRO A 264 11.68 1.87 6.17
CA PRO A 264 11.40 3.27 5.84
C PRO A 264 11.13 4.10 7.09
N VAL A 265 10.61 3.48 8.14
CA VAL A 265 10.45 4.12 9.44
C VAL A 265 11.79 4.41 10.10
N ASP A 266 12.68 3.41 10.16
CA ASP A 266 13.97 3.58 10.81
C ASP A 266 14.79 4.66 10.08
N PHE A 267 14.81 4.64 8.75
CA PHE A 267 15.53 5.63 7.95
C PHE A 267 14.89 7.02 7.99
N CYS A 268 13.60 7.12 7.64
CA CYS A 268 12.97 8.42 7.43
C CYS A 268 12.53 9.09 8.73
N LEU A 269 12.12 8.33 9.76
CA LEU A 269 11.54 8.91 10.97
C LEU A 269 12.50 8.84 12.15
N LYS A 270 13.10 7.67 12.43
CA LYS A 270 13.98 7.51 13.61
C LYS A 270 15.37 8.10 13.42
N ASN A 271 15.95 7.92 12.24
CA ASN A 271 17.27 8.47 11.90
C ASN A 271 17.17 9.89 11.30
N CYS A 272 16.11 10.62 11.63
CA CYS A 272 15.94 12.01 11.27
C CYS A 272 16.80 12.89 12.19
N GLY A 273 17.56 13.80 11.60
CA GLY A 273 18.19 14.89 12.34
C GLY A 273 17.15 15.76 13.04
N THR A 274 17.58 16.51 14.05
CA THR A 274 16.68 17.32 14.89
C THR A 274 16.29 18.65 14.25
N VAL A 275 17.13 19.19 13.37
CA VAL A 275 16.95 20.51 12.74
C VAL A 275 16.68 20.34 11.25
N CYS A 276 15.73 21.10 10.73
CA CYS A 276 15.44 21.16 9.31
C CYS A 276 16.65 21.68 8.52
N LYS A 277 16.86 21.12 7.32
CA LYS A 277 17.95 21.52 6.44
C LYS A 277 17.74 22.93 5.85
N ILE A 278 16.48 23.36 5.72
CA ILE A 278 16.09 24.61 5.06
C ILE A 278 15.86 25.73 6.09
N CYS A 279 15.33 25.40 7.27
CA CYS A 279 15.12 26.36 8.36
C CYS A 279 15.56 25.78 9.70
N ASN A 280 15.52 26.58 10.77
CA ASN A 280 15.92 26.12 12.10
C ASN A 280 14.78 25.44 12.90
N ASN A 281 13.67 25.07 12.26
CA ASN A 281 12.57 24.36 12.91
C ASN A 281 12.92 22.89 13.13
N ILE A 282 12.14 22.23 14.01
CA ILE A 282 12.27 20.81 14.30
C ILE A 282 12.01 20.00 13.02
N ALA A 283 12.98 19.18 12.63
CA ALA A 283 12.79 18.23 11.56
C ALA A 283 12.00 17.01 12.04
N VAL A 284 11.10 16.54 11.20
CA VAL A 284 10.16 15.44 11.51
C VAL A 284 10.34 14.26 10.58
N ILE A 285 11.05 14.44 9.47
CA ILE A 285 11.26 13.41 8.46
C ILE A 285 12.55 13.65 7.68
N LYS A 286 13.25 12.56 7.41
CA LYS A 286 14.42 12.50 6.53
C LYS A 286 14.01 11.96 5.18
N CYS A 287 14.30 12.71 4.13
CA CYS A 287 13.98 12.33 2.76
C CYS A 287 14.78 11.09 2.33
N ALA A 288 14.09 10.05 1.86
CA ALA A 288 14.70 8.83 1.34
C ALA A 288 15.52 9.07 0.06
N TRP A 289 15.24 10.16 -0.67
CA TRP A 289 15.90 10.52 -1.91
C TRP A 289 17.16 11.37 -1.68
N CYS A 290 17.01 12.56 -1.09
CA CYS A 290 18.11 13.51 -0.91
C CYS A 290 18.80 13.43 0.46
N THR A 291 18.29 12.61 1.39
CA THR A 291 18.83 12.40 2.74
C THR A 291 18.76 13.60 3.70
N ASN A 292 18.17 14.71 3.25
CA ASN A 292 17.94 15.89 4.09
C ASN A 292 16.83 15.63 5.12
N SER A 293 17.04 16.10 6.34
CA SER A 293 16.02 16.20 7.39
C SER A 293 15.22 17.48 7.23
N LEU A 294 13.90 17.38 7.23
CA LEU A 294 12.97 18.45 6.86
C LEU A 294 11.86 18.57 7.92
N CYS A 295 11.41 19.80 8.19
CA CYS A 295 10.24 20.05 9.03
C CYS A 295 8.94 19.88 8.22
N MET A 296 7.79 19.93 8.89
CA MET A 296 6.46 19.75 8.26
C MET A 296 6.16 20.73 7.12
N GLU A 297 6.74 21.94 7.14
CA GLU A 297 6.49 22.97 6.12
C GLU A 297 7.35 22.79 4.86
N HIS A 298 8.54 22.20 5.02
CA HIS A 298 9.56 22.07 3.99
C HIS A 298 9.62 20.69 3.34
N PHE A 299 8.78 19.76 3.79
CA PHE A 299 8.69 18.40 3.27
C PHE A 299 7.46 18.22 2.40
#